data_AF-A0A178ETM5-F1
#
_entry.id   AF-A0A178ETM5-F1
#
_cell.length_a   1.000
_cell.length_b   1.000
_cell.length_c   1.000
_cell.angle_alpha   90.00
_cell.angle_beta   90.00
_cell.angle_gamma   90.00
#
_symmetry.space_group_name_H-M   'P 1'
#
loop_
_entity.id
_entity.type
_entity.pdbx_description
1 polymer ?
#
loop_
_entity_poly.entity_id
_entity_poly.type
_entity_poly.pdbx_seq_one_letter_code
_entity_poly.pdbx_strand_id
1 'polypeptide(L)'
;MRVETCHFCSQPVYPSKGITFVRNDARQFRFCRSKCHKNFKMKRQPRKLKWTKTHRALHGKEMIVDSSLVLSQFAKKRNAPVKYDRNLVESTIKAMKRVEEIRQRRERVYTKRRLAGKIARDRKRAENRRIVAEGEHLIRKELKEMAEGTKKPEDLLNRKVGLPVGEEKLRGKQKSKLLVDGGVEEEMDLD
;
A
#
# COMPACT_ATOMS: atom_id res chain seq x y z
N MET A 1 -13.41 8.57 -25.80
CA MET A 1 -14.03 8.29 -24.49
C MET A 1 -13.02 8.64 -23.38
N ARG A 2 -13.39 9.44 -22.36
CA ARG A 2 -12.45 9.90 -21.32
C ARG A 2 -12.88 9.42 -19.94
N VAL A 3 -11.96 8.81 -19.19
CA VAL A 3 -12.15 8.47 -17.78
C VAL A 3 -11.68 9.64 -16.94
N GLU A 4 -12.53 10.12 -16.05
CA GLU A 4 -12.30 11.34 -15.30
C GLU A 4 -12.13 11.02 -13.82
N THR A 5 -11.50 11.90 -13.06
CA THR A 5 -11.32 11.68 -11.62
C THR A 5 -12.44 12.35 -10.83
N CYS A 6 -13.05 11.63 -9.90
CA CYS A 6 -14.03 12.22 -9.00
C CYS A 6 -13.38 13.30 -8.12
N HIS A 7 -14.05 14.44 -7.98
CA HIS A 7 -13.58 15.56 -7.18
C HIS A 7 -13.38 15.22 -5.69
N PHE A 8 -14.21 14.32 -5.13
CA PHE A 8 -14.21 14.00 -3.71
C PHE A 8 -13.40 12.75 -3.37
N CYS A 9 -13.69 11.65 -4.08
CA CYS A 9 -13.10 10.32 -3.81
C CYS A 9 -11.78 10.08 -4.57
N SER A 10 -11.49 10.87 -5.61
CA SER A 10 -10.40 10.66 -6.58
C SER A 10 -10.41 9.30 -7.30
N GLN A 11 -11.54 8.55 -7.24
CA GLN A 11 -11.74 7.34 -8.02
C GLN A 11 -12.08 7.68 -9.48
N PRO A 12 -11.83 6.74 -10.42
CA PRO A 12 -12.25 6.91 -11.80
C PRO A 12 -13.78 7.01 -11.93
N VAL A 13 -14.22 7.91 -12.80
CA VAL A 13 -15.59 8.10 -13.22
C VAL A 13 -15.65 7.73 -14.70
N TYR A 14 -16.29 6.60 -14.98
CA TYR A 14 -16.54 6.17 -16.34
C TYR A 14 -17.68 6.98 -16.95
N PRO A 15 -17.72 7.13 -18.27
CA PRO A 15 -18.83 7.75 -18.98
C PRO A 15 -20.18 7.17 -18.59
N SER A 16 -21.19 8.03 -18.57
CA SER A 16 -22.56 7.70 -18.15
C SER A 16 -22.70 7.25 -16.69
N LYS A 17 -21.64 7.33 -15.88
CA LYS A 17 -21.69 7.05 -14.44
C LYS A 17 -21.47 8.31 -13.63
N GLY A 18 -22.12 8.36 -12.47
CA GLY A 18 -21.94 9.44 -11.52
C GLY A 18 -22.82 10.66 -11.81
N ILE A 19 -22.44 11.80 -11.22
CA ILE A 19 -23.19 13.06 -11.30
C ILE A 19 -22.20 14.18 -11.59
N THR A 20 -22.55 15.09 -12.49
CA THR A 20 -21.78 16.31 -12.73
C THR A 20 -22.55 17.50 -12.16
N PHE A 21 -21.92 18.27 -11.29
CA PHE A 21 -22.44 19.53 -10.77
C PHE A 21 -21.65 20.68 -11.39
N VAL A 22 -22.35 21.59 -12.05
CA VAL A 22 -21.75 22.81 -12.63
C VAL A 22 -22.09 23.96 -11.70
N ARG A 23 -21.06 24.64 -11.18
CA ARG A 23 -21.22 25.82 -10.34
C ARG A 23 -21.21 27.08 -11.22
N ASN A 24 -21.77 28.18 -10.72
CA ASN A 24 -21.91 29.45 -11.44
C ASN A 24 -20.57 30.02 -11.95
N ASP A 25 -19.43 29.65 -11.36
CA ASP A 25 -18.08 30.00 -11.84
C ASP A 25 -17.59 29.10 -13.00
N ALA A 26 -18.51 28.43 -13.69
CA ALA A 26 -18.26 27.44 -14.73
C ALA A 26 -17.37 26.25 -14.30
N ARG A 27 -17.12 26.05 -13.00
CA ARG A 27 -16.37 24.89 -12.52
C ARG A 27 -17.25 23.65 -12.51
N GLN A 28 -16.77 22.61 -13.17
CA GLN A 28 -17.41 21.31 -13.25
C GLN A 28 -16.86 20.39 -12.16
N PHE A 29 -17.73 19.91 -11.28
CA PHE A 29 -17.43 18.92 -10.26
C PHE A 29 -18.05 17.58 -10.65
N ARG A 30 -17.21 16.59 -10.96
CA ARG A 30 -17.66 15.23 -11.26
C ARG A 30 -17.59 14.35 -10.03
N PHE A 31 -18.64 13.57 -9.78
CA PHE A 31 -18.74 12.67 -8.62
C PHE A 31 -18.93 11.22 -9.06
N CYS A 32 -18.15 10.32 -8.44
CA CYS A 32 -18.21 8.87 -8.69
C CYS A 32 -19.58 8.26 -8.29
N ARG A 33 -20.18 8.72 -7.18
CA ARG A 33 -21.41 8.16 -6.58
C ARG A 33 -22.18 9.24 -5.80
N SER A 34 -23.44 8.97 -5.50
CA SER A 34 -24.30 9.83 -4.66
C SER A 34 -23.69 10.14 -3.29
N LYS A 35 -22.96 9.19 -2.69
CA LYS A 35 -22.19 9.40 -1.44
C LYS A 35 -21.24 10.60 -1.54
N CYS A 36 -20.51 10.73 -2.64
CA CYS A 36 -19.56 11.82 -2.82
C CYS A 36 -20.27 13.15 -3.05
N HIS A 37 -21.34 13.13 -3.84
CA HIS A 37 -22.16 14.31 -4.09
C HIS A 37 -22.85 14.83 -2.82
N LYS A 38 -23.43 13.95 -1.99
CA LYS A 38 -24.04 14.31 -0.70
C LYS A 38 -23.00 14.88 0.27
N ASN A 39 -21.81 14.28 0.38
CA ASN A 39 -20.73 14.81 1.22
C ASN A 39 -20.25 16.19 0.75
N PHE A 40 -20.19 16.41 -0.57
CA PHE A 40 -19.88 17.72 -1.14
C PHE A 40 -20.96 18.76 -0.80
N LYS A 41 -22.25 18.41 -0.93
CA LYS A 41 -23.38 19.28 -0.51
C LYS A 41 -23.33 19.62 0.98
N MET A 42 -22.95 18.66 1.82
CA MET A 42 -22.71 18.87 3.26
C MET A 42 -21.42 19.67 3.56
N LYS A 43 -20.72 20.17 2.54
CA LYS A 43 -19.45 20.93 2.68
C LYS A 43 -18.38 20.19 3.49
N ARG A 44 -18.41 18.86 3.49
CA ARG A 44 -17.39 18.06 4.20
C ARG A 44 -16.07 18.13 3.45
N GLN A 45 -14.98 18.30 4.17
CA GLN A 45 -13.67 18.43 3.55
C GLN A 45 -13.03 17.05 3.27
N PRO A 46 -12.73 16.66 2.02
CA PRO A 46 -12.21 15.32 1.71
C PRO A 46 -10.89 15.03 2.45
N ARG A 47 -10.05 16.05 2.68
CA ARG A 47 -8.81 15.94 3.47
C ARG A 47 -9.02 15.38 4.88
N LYS A 48 -10.20 15.60 5.49
CA LYS A 48 -10.55 15.11 6.84
C LYS A 48 -11.24 13.74 6.83
N LEU A 49 -11.67 13.23 5.67
CA LEU A 49 -12.39 11.96 5.57
C LEU A 49 -11.41 10.82 5.28
N LYS A 50 -11.24 9.92 6.27
CA LYS A 50 -10.24 8.83 6.30
C LYS A 50 -10.22 7.91 5.08
N TRP A 51 -11.34 7.75 4.38
CA TRP A 51 -11.49 6.83 3.25
C TRP A 51 -11.14 7.46 1.89
N THR A 52 -10.99 8.79 1.80
CA THR A 52 -10.67 9.45 0.54
C THR A 52 -9.19 9.29 0.20
N LYS A 53 -8.88 9.27 -1.10
CA LYS A 53 -7.50 9.22 -1.57
C LYS A 53 -6.69 10.42 -1.07
N THR A 54 -7.30 11.61 -1.06
CA THR A 54 -6.68 12.86 -0.60
C THR A 54 -6.26 12.78 0.87
N HIS A 55 -7.10 12.25 1.76
CA HIS A 55 -6.73 12.02 3.16
C HIS A 55 -5.59 10.99 3.24
N ARG A 56 -5.70 9.87 2.51
CA ARG A 56 -4.65 8.83 2.54
C ARG A 56 -3.30 9.36 2.09
N ALA A 57 -3.26 10.16 1.05
CA ALA A 57 -2.06 10.86 0.59
C ALA A 57 -1.50 11.76 1.70
N LEU A 58 -2.27 12.74 2.19
CA LEU A 58 -1.79 13.69 3.21
C LEU A 58 -1.25 13.04 4.49
N HIS A 59 -1.83 11.90 4.90
CA HIS A 59 -1.40 11.16 6.08
C HIS A 59 -0.35 10.07 5.81
N GLY A 60 0.34 10.11 4.66
CA GLY A 60 1.41 9.15 4.35
C GLY A 60 0.94 7.69 4.27
N LYS A 61 -0.31 7.45 3.86
CA LYS A 61 -0.85 6.11 3.62
C LYS A 61 -0.72 5.67 2.17
N GLU A 62 -0.43 6.60 1.27
CA GLU A 62 -0.15 6.37 -0.15
C GLU A 62 1.19 7.01 -0.50
N MET A 63 1.87 6.48 -1.51
CA MET A 63 3.07 7.09 -2.07
C MET A 63 2.69 8.33 -2.89
N ILE A 64 3.06 9.52 -2.41
CA ILE A 64 2.68 10.81 -3.03
C ILE A 64 3.73 11.29 -4.04
N VAL A 65 5.00 11.22 -3.65
CA VAL A 65 6.11 11.79 -4.42
C VAL A 65 7.05 10.65 -4.73
N ASP A 66 6.88 10.10 -5.90
CA ASP A 66 7.96 9.36 -6.49
C ASP A 66 8.74 10.36 -7.36
N SER A 67 9.72 11.04 -6.75
CA SER A 67 10.56 12.10 -7.35
C SER A 67 11.25 11.67 -8.66
N SER A 68 11.19 10.38 -9.00
CA SER A 68 11.78 9.76 -10.18
C SER A 68 10.77 9.24 -11.21
N LEU A 69 9.45 9.40 -11.03
CA LEU A 69 8.44 8.76 -11.89
C LEU A 69 7.80 9.68 -12.93
N VAL A 70 8.24 9.52 -14.18
CA VAL A 70 7.49 8.98 -15.34
C VAL A 70 5.94 9.04 -15.28
N LEU A 71 5.24 8.76 -14.18
CA LEU A 71 3.79 8.81 -14.11
C LEU A 71 3.17 10.21 -14.12
N SER A 72 3.78 11.22 -13.47
CA SER A 72 3.26 12.58 -13.52
C SER A 72 3.36 13.16 -14.94
N GLN A 73 4.45 12.82 -15.63
CA GLN A 73 4.70 13.20 -17.02
C GLN A 73 3.78 12.43 -17.98
N PHE A 74 3.57 11.13 -17.77
CA PHE A 74 2.70 10.31 -18.62
C PHE A 74 1.21 10.60 -18.42
N ALA A 75 0.77 10.89 -17.19
CA ALA A 75 -0.62 11.21 -16.86
C ALA A 75 -0.95 12.71 -17.01
N LYS A 76 0.00 13.53 -17.47
CA LYS A 76 -0.20 14.97 -17.70
C LYS A 76 -1.26 15.19 -18.77
N LYS A 77 -2.15 16.16 -18.54
CA LYS A 77 -3.06 16.65 -19.57
C LYS A 77 -2.25 17.37 -20.65
N ARG A 78 -2.26 16.84 -21.87
CA ARG A 78 -1.66 17.47 -23.05
C ARG A 78 -2.69 18.39 -23.70
N ASN A 79 -2.37 19.68 -23.83
CA ASN A 79 -3.25 20.66 -24.47
C ASN A 79 -2.93 20.83 -25.97
N ALA A 80 -1.73 20.45 -26.41
CA ALA A 80 -1.33 20.42 -27.81
C ALA A 80 -1.42 18.98 -28.35
N PRO A 81 -2.16 18.74 -29.44
CA PRO A 81 -2.16 17.44 -30.11
C PRO A 81 -0.86 17.25 -30.91
N VAL A 82 -0.44 16.00 -31.07
CA VAL A 82 0.62 15.59 -31.99
C VAL A 82 -0.03 14.84 -33.15
N LYS A 83 0.56 14.92 -34.34
CA LYS A 83 0.12 14.11 -35.48
C LYS A 83 0.17 12.62 -35.12
N TYR A 84 -0.78 11.85 -35.64
CA TYR A 84 -0.81 10.42 -35.40
C TYR A 84 0.37 9.74 -36.09
N ASP A 85 1.20 9.06 -35.31
CA ASP A 85 2.28 8.19 -35.79
C ASP A 85 2.11 6.79 -35.17
N ARG A 86 1.99 5.76 -36.01
CA ARG A 86 1.74 4.38 -35.55
C ARG A 86 2.84 3.87 -34.61
N ASN A 87 4.10 4.11 -34.99
CA ASN A 87 5.28 3.71 -34.20
C ASN A 87 5.34 4.41 -32.83
N LEU A 88 4.91 5.67 -32.78
CA LEU A 88 4.81 6.43 -31.53
C LEU A 88 3.71 5.88 -30.63
N VAL A 89 2.54 5.55 -31.18
CA VAL A 89 1.43 4.97 -30.42
C VAL A 89 1.82 3.59 -29.86
N GLU A 90 2.46 2.75 -30.67
CA GLU A 90 2.90 1.43 -30.24
C GLU A 90 3.94 1.48 -29.12
N SER A 91 4.95 2.33 -29.27
CA SER A 91 5.98 2.54 -28.24
C SER A 91 5.36 3.10 -26.94
N THR A 92 4.38 4.00 -27.05
CA THR A 92 3.67 4.56 -25.89
C THR A 92 2.87 3.49 -25.15
N ILE A 93 2.16 2.59 -25.85
CA ILE A 93 1.39 1.51 -25.21
C ILE A 93 2.32 0.55 -24.46
N LYS A 94 3.47 0.19 -25.07
CA LYS A 94 4.51 -0.63 -24.43
C LYS A 94 5.05 0.06 -23.17
N ALA A 95 5.38 1.34 -23.26
CA ALA A 95 5.85 2.14 -22.13
C ALA A 95 4.81 2.24 -21.00
N MET A 96 3.53 2.46 -21.32
CA MET A 96 2.46 2.56 -20.32
C MET A 96 2.32 1.29 -19.47
N LYS A 97 2.41 0.09 -20.07
CA LYS A 97 2.38 -1.18 -19.35
C LYS A 97 3.55 -1.29 -18.37
N ARG A 98 4.76 -0.99 -18.87
CA ARG A 98 5.98 -1.04 -18.06
C ARG A 98 5.95 -0.08 -16.87
N VAL A 99 5.41 1.12 -17.07
CA VAL A 99 5.27 2.13 -16.03
C VAL A 99 4.31 1.69 -14.93
N GLU A 100 3.19 1.05 -15.28
CA GLU A 100 2.22 0.55 -14.29
C GLU A 100 2.80 -0.62 -13.46
N GLU A 101 3.59 -1.51 -14.05
CA GLU A 101 4.31 -2.56 -13.31
C GLU A 101 5.27 -1.98 -12.25
N ILE A 102 6.08 -0.99 -12.65
CA ILE A 102 7.03 -0.32 -11.77
C ILE A 102 6.28 0.34 -10.61
N ARG A 103 5.18 1.02 -10.91
CA ARG A 103 4.32 1.67 -9.91
C ARG A 103 3.77 0.67 -8.91
N GLN A 104 3.18 -0.43 -9.37
CA GLN A 104 2.62 -1.45 -8.49
C GLN A 104 3.71 -2.06 -7.60
N ARG A 105 4.91 -2.32 -8.14
CA ARG A 105 6.05 -2.82 -7.35
C ARG A 105 6.44 -1.83 -6.26
N ARG A 106 6.55 -0.54 -6.58
CA ARG A 106 6.92 0.52 -5.62
C ARG A 106 5.84 0.73 -4.55
N GLU A 107 4.57 0.75 -4.94
CA GLU A 107 3.43 0.87 -4.01
C GLU A 107 3.37 -0.31 -3.04
N ARG A 108 3.64 -1.53 -3.52
CA ARG A 108 3.76 -2.72 -2.66
C ARG A 108 4.89 -2.58 -1.65
N VAL A 109 6.07 -2.13 -2.07
CA VAL A 109 7.21 -1.92 -1.17
C VAL A 109 6.91 -0.85 -0.12
N TYR A 110 6.31 0.27 -0.52
CA TYR A 110 5.91 1.33 0.40
C TYR A 110 4.89 0.84 1.42
N THR A 111 3.88 0.10 0.95
CA THR A 111 2.85 -0.49 1.83
C THR A 111 3.48 -1.49 2.79
N LYS A 112 4.39 -2.35 2.32
CA LYS A 112 5.12 -3.30 3.16
C LYS A 112 5.95 -2.59 4.22
N ARG A 113 6.74 -1.56 3.85
CA ARG A 113 7.54 -0.78 4.81
C ARG A 113 6.67 -0.09 5.85
N ARG A 114 5.55 0.51 5.43
CA ARG A 114 4.59 1.18 6.33
C ARG A 114 3.94 0.20 7.30
N LEU A 115 3.57 -1.01 6.85
CA LEU A 115 2.92 -2.03 7.69
C LEU A 115 3.93 -2.83 8.54
N ALA A 116 5.19 -2.92 8.10
CA ALA A 116 6.24 -3.64 8.81
C ALA A 116 6.70 -2.94 10.09
N GLY A 117 6.16 -1.77 10.44
CA GLY A 117 6.54 -0.95 11.59
C GLY A 117 6.93 -1.80 12.80
N LYS A 118 8.24 -1.82 13.09
CA LYS A 118 8.87 -2.61 14.18
C LYS A 118 8.16 -2.33 15.51
N ILE A 119 7.86 -1.05 15.76
CA ILE A 119 7.13 -0.53 16.92
C ILE A 119 5.76 -1.17 17.11
N ALA A 120 4.97 -1.35 16.04
CA ALA A 120 3.63 -1.94 16.15
C ALA A 120 3.69 -3.46 16.41
N ARG A 121 4.68 -4.14 15.82
CA ARG A 121 4.94 -5.56 16.08
C ARG A 121 5.40 -5.78 17.53
N ASP A 122 6.33 -4.97 18.00
CA ASP A 122 6.87 -5.09 19.37
C ASP A 122 5.82 -4.77 20.43
N ARG A 123 4.99 -3.74 20.20
CA ARG A 123 3.86 -3.44 21.08
C ARG A 123 2.87 -4.61 21.16
N LYS A 124 2.52 -5.22 20.01
CA LYS A 124 1.62 -6.37 19.98
C LYS A 124 2.22 -7.60 20.68
N ARG A 125 3.53 -7.85 20.51
CA ARG A 125 4.23 -8.93 21.24
C ARG A 125 4.18 -8.71 22.76
N ALA A 126 4.42 -7.49 23.22
CA ALA A 126 4.36 -7.14 24.63
C ALA A 126 2.94 -7.31 25.20
N GLU A 127 1.92 -6.87 24.46
CA GLU A 127 0.51 -7.02 24.83
C GLU A 127 0.09 -8.50 24.89
N ASN A 128 0.47 -9.31 23.89
CA ASN A 128 0.23 -10.75 23.91
C ASN A 128 0.86 -11.42 25.14
N ARG A 129 2.09 -11.04 25.53
CA ARG A 129 2.73 -11.58 26.75
C ARG A 129 1.95 -11.23 28.02
N ARG A 130 1.39 -10.01 28.10
CA ARG A 130 0.55 -9.59 29.23
C ARG A 130 -0.76 -10.36 29.29
N ILE A 131 -1.45 -10.50 28.16
CA ILE A 131 -2.71 -11.26 28.07
C ILE A 131 -2.50 -12.73 28.49
N VAL A 132 -1.39 -13.35 28.07
CA VAL A 132 -1.05 -14.72 28.47
C VAL A 132 -0.81 -14.82 29.98
N ALA A 133 -0.13 -13.83 30.57
CA ALA A 133 0.11 -13.80 32.02
C ALA A 133 -1.21 -13.60 32.83
N GLU A 134 -2.10 -12.72 32.37
CA GLU A 134 -3.41 -12.52 33.00
C GLU A 134 -4.35 -13.72 32.79
N GLY A 135 -4.24 -14.37 31.63
CA GLY A 135 -5.04 -15.52 31.21
C GLY A 135 -4.48 -16.89 31.59
N GLU A 136 -3.49 -16.96 32.49
CA GLU A 136 -2.78 -18.21 32.83
C GLU A 136 -3.75 -19.33 33.26
N HIS A 137 -4.81 -18.97 33.98
CA HIS A 137 -5.86 -19.88 34.42
C HIS A 137 -6.61 -20.60 33.28
N LEU A 138 -6.69 -19.99 32.08
CA LEU A 138 -7.33 -20.58 30.90
C LEU A 138 -6.44 -21.61 30.19
N ILE A 139 -5.11 -21.50 30.38
CA ILE A 139 -4.09 -22.30 29.68
C ILE A 139 -3.48 -23.35 30.62
N ARG A 140 -3.91 -23.39 31.89
CA ARG A 140 -3.33 -24.23 32.95
C ARG A 140 -3.25 -25.72 32.61
N LYS A 141 -4.28 -26.26 31.93
CA LYS A 141 -4.29 -27.66 31.47
C LYS A 141 -3.23 -27.92 30.39
N GLU A 142 -3.11 -26.99 29.44
CA GLU A 142 -2.14 -27.10 28.34
C GLU A 142 -0.70 -26.92 28.85
N LEU A 143 -0.46 -26.03 29.82
CA LEU A 143 0.84 -25.86 30.47
C LEU A 143 1.26 -27.13 31.24
N LYS A 144 0.32 -27.78 31.94
CA LYS A 144 0.56 -29.03 32.66
C LYS A 144 0.89 -30.20 31.72
N GLU A 145 0.12 -30.35 30.64
CA GLU A 145 0.36 -31.38 29.63
C GLU A 145 1.71 -31.18 28.88
N MET A 146 2.15 -29.93 28.68
CA MET A 146 3.49 -29.63 28.16
C MET A 146 4.61 -29.96 29.15
N ALA A 147 4.43 -29.68 30.45
CA ALA A 147 5.42 -29.99 31.49
C ALA A 147 5.58 -31.51 31.71
N GLU A 148 4.50 -32.27 31.55
CA GLU A 148 4.49 -33.73 31.63
C GLU A 148 5.04 -34.42 30.36
N GLY A 149 5.38 -33.65 29.32
CA GLY A 149 5.98 -34.16 28.07
C GLY A 149 5.02 -34.98 27.19
N THR A 150 3.73 -35.03 27.53
CA THR A 150 2.72 -35.84 26.83
C THR A 150 2.29 -35.23 25.49
N LYS A 151 2.44 -33.91 25.31
CA LYS A 151 2.20 -33.21 24.05
C LYS A 151 3.46 -32.48 23.61
N LYS A 152 3.91 -32.74 22.38
CA LYS A 152 4.98 -31.94 21.77
C LYS A 152 4.40 -30.59 21.32
N PRO A 153 5.18 -29.50 21.35
CA PRO A 153 4.72 -28.19 20.87
C PRO A 153 4.25 -28.24 19.41
N GLU A 154 4.80 -29.16 18.61
CA GLU A 154 4.42 -29.42 17.20
C GLU A 154 2.96 -29.91 17.04
N ASP A 155 2.41 -30.65 18.02
CA ASP A 155 1.06 -31.22 17.94
C ASP A 155 -0.03 -30.17 18.17
N LEU A 156 0.28 -29.09 18.91
CA LEU A 156 -0.63 -27.96 19.15
C LEU A 156 -0.70 -27.02 17.93
N LEU A 157 0.37 -26.94 17.13
CA LEU A 157 0.46 -26.13 15.91
C LEU A 157 -0.36 -26.70 14.74
N ASN A 158 -0.68 -27.99 14.79
CA ASN A 158 -1.40 -28.70 13.73
C ASN A 158 -2.93 -28.45 13.75
N ARG A 159 -3.47 -27.77 14.76
CA ARG A 159 -4.89 -27.38 14.82
C ARG A 159 -5.09 -25.96 14.26
N LYS A 160 -5.04 -25.87 12.92
CA LYS A 160 -5.60 -24.77 12.11
C LYS A 160 -5.29 -23.33 12.55
N VAL A 161 -4.04 -22.97 12.83
CA VAL A 161 -3.55 -21.59 12.59
C VAL A 161 -2.08 -21.66 12.21
N GLY A 162 -1.76 -21.36 10.95
CA GLY A 162 -0.37 -21.31 10.48
C GLY A 162 0.39 -20.17 11.15
N LEU A 163 1.16 -20.50 12.19
CA LEU A 163 2.32 -19.70 12.62
C LEU A 163 3.58 -20.28 11.96
N PRO A 164 4.55 -19.43 11.56
CA PRO A 164 5.81 -19.91 11.04
C PRO A 164 6.62 -20.52 12.19
N VAL A 165 6.79 -21.84 12.16
CA VAL A 165 7.73 -22.55 13.03
C VAL A 165 9.10 -22.47 12.36
N GLY A 166 10.01 -21.73 12.97
CA GLY A 166 11.41 -21.65 12.57
C GLY A 166 12.16 -20.75 13.54
N GLU A 167 13.34 -21.17 13.98
CA GLU A 167 14.27 -20.27 14.66
C GLU A 167 14.58 -19.08 13.73
N GLU A 168 14.51 -17.85 14.26
CA GLU A 168 14.93 -16.64 13.53
C GLU A 168 16.45 -16.70 13.30
N LYS A 169 16.88 -17.40 12.24
CA LYS A 169 18.22 -17.21 11.69
C LYS A 169 18.29 -15.80 11.11
N LEU A 170 19.16 -14.96 11.69
CA LEU A 170 19.54 -13.67 11.12
C LEU A 170 19.98 -13.88 9.67
N ARG A 171 19.11 -13.53 8.71
CA ARG A 171 19.42 -13.63 7.29
C ARG A 171 20.26 -12.42 6.90
N GLY A 172 21.58 -12.54 7.06
CA GLY A 172 22.51 -11.59 6.47
C GLY A 172 22.30 -11.55 4.95
N LYS A 173 22.01 -10.38 4.40
CA LYS A 173 22.03 -10.16 2.95
C LYS A 173 23.33 -9.48 2.60
N GLN A 174 24.21 -10.16 1.89
CA GLN A 174 25.33 -9.52 1.23
C GLN A 174 24.77 -8.66 0.08
N LYS A 175 25.03 -7.35 0.14
CA LYS A 175 24.81 -6.45 -0.99
C LYS A 175 26.17 -6.11 -1.57
N SER A 176 26.40 -6.52 -2.81
CA SER A 176 27.55 -6.08 -3.60
C SER A 176 27.22 -4.76 -4.27
N LYS A 177 27.93 -3.67 -3.92
CA LYS A 177 27.92 -2.41 -4.69
C LYS A 177 29.09 -2.44 -5.67
N LEU A 178 28.81 -2.24 -6.95
CA LEU A 178 29.84 -2.01 -7.96
C LEU A 178 30.27 -0.53 -7.89
N LEU A 179 31.54 -0.29 -7.60
CA LEU A 179 32.16 1.03 -7.65
C LEU A 179 32.48 1.41 -9.10
N VAL A 180 32.58 2.71 -9.35
CA VAL A 180 32.84 3.27 -10.68
C VAL A 180 34.19 2.79 -11.26
N ASP A 181 35.16 2.48 -10.41
CA ASP A 181 36.49 1.96 -10.79
C ASP A 181 36.51 0.44 -11.02
N GLY A 182 35.36 -0.25 -11.00
CA GLY A 182 35.25 -1.69 -11.26
C GLY A 182 35.47 -2.60 -10.05
N GLY A 183 35.75 -2.05 -8.87
CA GLY A 183 35.79 -2.80 -7.60
C GLY A 183 34.40 -3.12 -7.05
N VAL A 184 34.29 -4.20 -6.26
CA VAL A 184 33.05 -4.58 -5.55
C VAL A 184 33.25 -4.38 -4.05
N GLU A 185 32.42 -3.54 -3.42
CA GLU A 185 32.32 -3.44 -1.96
C GLU A 185 31.14 -4.27 -1.44
N GLU A 186 31.42 -5.12 -0.45
CA GLU A 186 30.41 -5.93 0.24
C GLU A 186 30.09 -5.33 1.61
N GLU A 187 28.90 -4.76 1.75
CA GLU A 187 28.36 -4.34 3.06
C GLU A 187 27.47 -5.46 3.63
N MET A 188 27.76 -5.87 4.87
CA MET A 188 26.89 -6.75 5.66
C MET A 188 25.98 -5.92 6.55
N ASP A 189 24.70 -5.85 6.19
CA ASP A 189 23.66 -5.33 7.08
C ASP A 189 23.10 -6.50 7.93
N LEU A 190 23.25 -6.41 9.26
CA LEU A 190 22.61 -7.30 10.23
C LEU A 190 21.23 -6.71 10.61
N ASP A 191 20.14 -7.44 10.35
CA ASP A 191 18.73 -7.05 10.63
C ASP A 191 18.29 -7.39 12.06
#